data_AF-F3CCV8-F1
#
_entry.id   AF-F3CCV8-F1
#
_cell.length_a   1.000
_cell.length_b   1.000
_cell.length_c   1.000
_cell.angle_alpha   90.00
_cell.angle_beta   90.00
_cell.angle_gamma   90.00
#
_symmetry.space_group_name_H-M   'P 1'
#
loop_
_entity.id
_entity.type
_entity.pdbx_description
1 polymer ?
#
loop_
_entity_poly.entity_id
_entity_poly.type
_entity_poly.pdbx_seq_one_letter_code
_entity_poly.pdbx_strand_id
1 'polypeptide(L)'
;FDASKGQIVLAAPQEQELAARLAQFTETLNNVAEKGTPHVLCAYLYDLAGLFSSFYENCPILGAENPDQQQSRLRLAALTGRTLKQGLDLLGLETLERM
;
A
#
# COMPACT_ATOMS: atom_id res chain seq x y z
N PHE A 1 -11.38 5.84 11.07
CA PHE A 1 -10.88 4.49 11.38
C PHE A 1 -9.46 4.58 11.91
N ASP A 2 -9.30 4.41 13.22
CA ASP A 2 -8.00 4.36 13.91
C ASP A 2 -7.28 3.07 13.52
N ALA A 3 -6.33 3.14 12.58
CA ALA A 3 -5.65 1.97 12.02
C ALA A 3 -4.56 1.40 12.95
N SER A 4 -4.39 1.97 14.15
CA SER A 4 -3.23 1.75 15.03
C SER A 4 -3.34 0.58 16.01
N LYS A 5 -4.49 -0.11 16.13
CA LYS A 5 -4.65 -1.18 17.13
C LYS A 5 -5.06 -2.51 16.50
N GLY A 6 -4.09 -3.35 16.17
CA GLY A 6 -4.28 -4.77 15.81
C GLY A 6 -3.24 -5.29 14.81
N GLN A 7 -3.02 -6.60 14.84
CA GLN A 7 -1.94 -7.26 14.09
C GLN A 7 -2.27 -7.36 12.60
N ILE A 8 -1.26 -7.12 11.76
CA ILE A 8 -1.28 -7.48 10.35
C ILE A 8 -0.68 -8.88 10.26
N VAL A 9 -1.50 -9.84 9.84
CA VAL A 9 -1.11 -11.22 9.57
C VAL A 9 -0.92 -11.37 8.07
N LEU A 10 0.27 -11.82 7.66
CA LEU A 10 0.66 -12.04 6.26
C LEU A 10 0.70 -13.55 6.00
N ALA A 11 -0.38 -14.10 5.45
CA ALA A 11 -0.51 -15.53 5.23
C ALA A 11 -0.22 -15.92 3.77
N ALA A 12 -0.59 -15.06 2.81
CA ALA A 12 -0.40 -15.27 1.39
C ALA A 12 0.88 -14.59 0.89
N PRO A 13 1.53 -15.12 -0.17
CA PRO A 13 2.72 -14.48 -0.75
C PRO A 13 2.41 -13.07 -1.29
N GLN A 14 1.22 -12.83 -1.82
CA GLN A 14 0.80 -11.50 -2.30
C GLN A 14 0.69 -10.47 -1.16
N GLU A 15 0.26 -10.90 0.04
CA GLU A 15 0.23 -10.05 1.22
C GLU A 15 1.64 -9.65 1.64
N GLN A 16 2.58 -10.62 1.60
CA GLN A 16 3.98 -10.40 1.96
C GLN A 16 4.68 -9.46 0.97
N GLU A 17 4.44 -9.64 -0.33
CA GLU A 17 5.02 -8.80 -1.38
C GLU A 17 4.52 -7.35 -1.28
N LEU A 18 3.21 -7.16 -1.11
CA LEU A 18 2.63 -5.84 -0.88
C LEU A 18 3.17 -5.19 0.40
N ALA A 19 3.24 -5.93 1.51
CA ALA A 19 3.77 -5.41 2.77
C ALA A 19 5.25 -5.04 2.68
N ALA A 20 6.06 -5.87 2.02
CA ALA A 20 7.47 -5.58 1.78
C ALA A 20 7.63 -4.30 0.95
N ARG A 21 6.81 -4.13 -0.10
CA ARG A 21 6.85 -2.91 -0.91
C ARG A 21 6.45 -1.67 -0.12
N LEU A 22 5.44 -1.77 0.74
CA LEU A 22 5.04 -0.68 1.63
C LEU A 22 6.15 -0.27 2.60
N ALA A 23 6.90 -1.25 3.14
CA ALA A 23 8.01 -0.97 4.03
C ALA A 23 9.17 -0.21 3.35
N GLN A 24 9.32 -0.36 2.03
CA GLN A 24 10.32 0.34 1.21
C GLN A 24 9.94 1.80 0.89
N PHE A 25 8.76 2.27 1.28
CA PHE A 25 8.31 3.63 0.96
C PHE A 25 9.27 4.70 1.49
N THR A 26 9.65 4.60 2.77
CA THR A 26 10.55 5.58 3.42
C THR A 26 11.93 5.59 2.76
N GLU A 27 12.48 4.42 2.41
CA GLU A 27 13.76 4.34 1.72
C GLU A 27 13.68 4.98 0.32
N THR A 28 12.60 4.72 -0.41
CA THR A 28 12.35 5.34 -1.71
C THR A 28 12.25 6.87 -1.58
N LEU A 29 11.55 7.37 -0.58
CA LEU A 29 11.43 8.81 -0.32
C LEU A 29 12.78 9.45 0.01
N ASN A 30 13.60 8.82 0.85
CA ASN A 30 14.93 9.33 1.17
C ASN A 30 15.81 9.41 -0.08
N ASN A 31 15.80 8.37 -0.91
CA ASN A 31 16.56 8.32 -2.16
C ASN A 31 16.10 9.42 -3.14
N VAL A 32 14.78 9.63 -3.27
CA VAL A 32 14.21 10.70 -4.10
C VAL A 32 14.59 12.08 -3.57
N ALA A 33 14.56 12.28 -2.26
CA ALA A 33 14.94 13.53 -1.61
C ALA A 33 16.44 13.85 -1.77
N GLU A 34 17.31 12.85 -1.64
CA GLU A 34 18.75 13.01 -1.78
C GLU A 34 19.19 13.25 -3.24
N LYS A 35 18.59 12.53 -4.19
CA LYS A 35 19.01 12.58 -5.60
C LYS A 35 18.18 13.52 -6.48
N GLY A 36 17.06 14.03 -5.97
CA GLY A 36 16.14 14.86 -6.74
C GLY A 36 15.50 14.13 -7.93
N THR A 37 15.18 12.84 -7.77
CA THR A 37 14.70 11.98 -8.87
C THR A 37 13.23 11.57 -8.70
N PRO A 38 12.24 12.47 -8.97
CA PRO A 38 10.82 12.22 -8.72
C PRO A 38 10.23 11.07 -9.54
N HIS A 39 10.80 10.77 -10.72
CA HIS A 39 10.37 9.63 -11.54
C HIS A 39 10.50 8.28 -10.82
N VAL A 40 11.42 8.17 -9.84
CA VAL A 40 11.57 6.98 -9.00
C VAL A 40 10.35 6.80 -8.09
N LEU A 41 9.82 7.90 -7.53
CA LEU A 41 8.58 7.86 -6.75
C LEU A 41 7.39 7.47 -7.64
N CYS A 42 7.29 7.99 -8.85
CA CYS A 42 6.24 7.59 -9.79
C CYS A 42 6.30 6.08 -10.10
N ALA A 43 7.49 5.55 -10.38
CA ALA A 43 7.68 4.12 -10.64
C ALA A 43 7.32 3.26 -9.41
N TYR A 44 7.68 3.72 -8.21
CA TYR A 44 7.30 3.06 -6.96
C TYR A 44 5.77 3.00 -6.78
N LEU A 45 5.06 4.11 -6.98
CA LEU A 45 3.61 4.18 -6.81
C LEU A 45 2.87 3.31 -7.85
N TYR A 46 3.38 3.28 -9.08
CA TYR A 46 2.84 2.42 -10.13
C TYR A 46 2.97 0.93 -9.76
N ASP A 47 4.17 0.52 -9.34
CA ASP A 47 4.43 -0.85 -8.90
C ASP A 47 3.59 -1.24 -7.68
N LEU A 48 3.47 -0.34 -6.69
CA LEU A 48 2.64 -0.55 -5.51
C LEU A 48 1.15 -0.75 -5.88
N ALA A 49 0.63 0.01 -6.83
CA ALA A 49 -0.74 -0.16 -7.32
C ALA A 49 -0.93 -1.50 -8.07
N GLY A 50 0.07 -1.95 -8.82
CA GLY A 50 0.08 -3.27 -9.46
C GLY A 50 0.03 -4.41 -8.44
N LEU A 51 0.89 -4.36 -7.42
CA LEU A 51 0.91 -5.33 -6.32
C LEU A 51 -0.41 -5.34 -5.55
N PHE A 52 -1.00 -4.16 -5.32
CA PHE A 52 -2.31 -4.07 -4.69
C PHE A 52 -3.41 -4.74 -5.51
N SER A 53 -3.39 -4.58 -6.84
CA SER A 53 -4.36 -5.23 -7.73
C SER A 53 -4.24 -6.76 -7.65
N SER A 54 -3.02 -7.28 -7.73
CA SER A 54 -2.73 -8.71 -7.54
C SER A 54 -3.18 -9.22 -6.17
N PHE A 55 -2.90 -8.47 -5.10
CA PHE A 55 -3.39 -8.78 -3.76
C PHE A 55 -4.92 -8.82 -3.70
N TYR A 56 -5.61 -7.82 -4.27
CA TYR A 56 -7.07 -7.73 -4.23
C TYR A 56 -7.76 -8.90 -4.97
N GLU A 57 -7.19 -9.34 -6.09
CA GLU A 57 -7.71 -10.47 -6.86
C GLU A 57 -7.47 -11.83 -6.19
N ASN A 58 -6.28 -12.02 -5.60
CA ASN A 58 -5.89 -13.32 -5.03
C ASN A 58 -6.29 -13.49 -3.56
N CYS A 59 -6.52 -12.40 -2.83
CA CYS A 59 -6.81 -12.42 -1.40
C CYS A 59 -8.17 -11.73 -1.10
N PRO A 60 -9.28 -12.48 -1.07
CA PRO A 60 -10.61 -11.89 -0.85
C PRO A 60 -10.68 -11.19 0.52
N ILE A 61 -10.98 -9.89 0.50
CA ILE A 61 -11.00 -9.06 1.71
C ILE A 61 -12.32 -9.23 2.46
N LEU A 62 -13.45 -9.00 1.78
CA LEU A 62 -14.80 -9.04 2.39
C LEU A 62 -15.40 -10.45 2.50
N GLY A 63 -14.78 -11.44 1.84
CA GLY A 63 -15.20 -12.84 1.85
C GLY A 63 -14.28 -13.77 2.65
N ALA A 64 -13.38 -13.23 3.49
CA ALA A 64 -12.52 -14.07 4.31
C ALA A 64 -13.32 -14.75 5.42
N GLU A 65 -13.16 -16.07 5.54
CA GLU A 65 -13.87 -16.88 6.55
C GLU A 65 -13.47 -16.52 7.98
N ASN A 66 -12.27 -15.97 8.17
CA ASN A 66 -11.74 -15.57 9.46
C ASN A 66 -11.78 -14.04 9.65
N PRO A 67 -12.48 -13.53 10.68
CA PRO A 67 -12.60 -12.09 10.94
C PRO A 67 -11.25 -11.40 11.22
N ASP A 68 -10.28 -12.09 11.81
CA ASP A 68 -8.93 -11.54 12.03
C ASP A 68 -8.18 -11.35 10.71
N GLN A 69 -8.32 -12.30 9.78
CA GLN A 69 -7.72 -12.22 8.45
C GLN A 69 -8.38 -11.12 7.61
N GLN A 70 -9.71 -11.00 7.69
CA GLN A 70 -10.45 -9.89 7.07
C GLN A 70 -9.94 -8.53 7.58
N GLN A 71 -9.78 -8.37 8.90
CA GLN A 71 -9.24 -7.14 9.46
C GLN A 71 -7.80 -6.87 9.01
N SER A 72 -6.95 -7.89 8.99
CA SER A 72 -5.57 -7.76 8.50
C SER A 72 -5.54 -7.22 7.07
N ARG A 73 -6.31 -7.83 6.17
CA ARG A 73 -6.41 -7.43 4.76
C ARG A 73 -6.95 -6.02 4.57
N LEU A 74 -7.98 -5.65 5.33
CA LEU A 74 -8.52 -4.28 5.34
C LEU A 74 -7.49 -3.26 5.78
N ARG A 75 -6.67 -3.57 6.79
CA ARG A 75 -5.59 -2.69 7.25
C ARG A 75 -4.51 -2.55 6.20
N LEU A 76 -4.12 -3.64 5.55
CA LEU A 76 -3.12 -3.61 4.48
C LEU A 76 -3.63 -2.75 3.31
N ALA A 77 -4.88 -2.93 2.89
CA ALA A 77 -5.50 -2.10 1.86
C ALA A 77 -5.57 -0.61 2.26
N ALA A 78 -5.96 -0.31 3.50
CA ALA A 78 -6.01 1.05 4.02
C ALA A 78 -4.62 1.70 4.07
N LEU A 79 -3.59 0.93 4.45
CA LEU A 79 -2.20 1.39 4.45
C LEU A 79 -1.73 1.70 3.03
N THR A 80 -2.01 0.82 2.06
CA THR A 80 -1.69 1.06 0.65
C THR A 80 -2.34 2.32 0.12
N GLY A 81 -3.64 2.52 0.40
CA GLY A 81 -4.34 3.74 -0.01
C GLY A 81 -3.73 5.01 0.58
N ARG A 82 -3.31 4.99 1.84
CA ARG A 82 -2.61 6.12 2.48
C ARG A 82 -1.26 6.40 1.84
N THR A 83 -0.47 5.36 1.59
CA THR A 83 0.84 5.48 0.93
C THR A 83 0.71 6.04 -0.48
N LEU A 84 -0.26 5.55 -1.27
CA LEU A 84 -0.53 6.07 -2.60
C LEU A 84 -0.95 7.54 -2.56
N LYS A 85 -1.88 7.90 -1.67
CA LYS A 85 -2.30 9.29 -1.49
C LYS A 85 -1.14 10.19 -1.12
N GLN A 86 -0.32 9.79 -0.14
CA GLN A 86 0.83 10.56 0.30
C GLN A 86 1.89 10.70 -0.80
N GLY A 87 2.18 9.63 -1.55
CA GLY A 87 3.13 9.69 -2.65
C GLY A 87 2.67 10.59 -3.79
N LEU A 88 1.38 10.57 -4.13
CA LEU A 88 0.80 11.45 -5.14
C LEU A 88 0.78 12.91 -4.68
N ASP A 89 0.45 13.17 -3.42
CA ASP A 89 0.50 14.50 -2.80
C ASP A 89 1.92 15.09 -2.84
N LEU A 90 2.95 14.28 -2.55
CA LEU A 90 4.35 14.68 -2.66
C LEU A 90 4.79 15.00 -4.10
N LEU A 91 4.10 14.44 -5.10
CA LEU A 91 4.30 14.78 -6.52
C LEU A 91 3.50 16.02 -6.96
N GLY A 92 2.72 16.61 -6.05
CA GLY A 92 1.81 17.73 -6.35
C GLY A 92 0.55 17.31 -7.11
N LEU A 93 0.18 16.03 -7.04
CA LEU A 93 -1.02 15.49 -7.68
C LEU A 93 -2.15 15.33 -6.66
N GLU A 94 -3.27 16.00 -6.90
CA GLU A 94 -4.47 15.80 -6.09
C GLU A 94 -5.12 14.44 -6.39
N THR A 95 -5.54 13.75 -5.34
CA THR A 95 -6.23 12.45 -5.44
C THR A 95 -7.74 12.64 -5.30
N LEU A 96 -8.52 11.97 -6.16
CA LEU A 96 -9.98 11.91 -6.05
C LEU A 96 -10.38 10.82 -5.04
N GLU A 97 -11.36 11.11 -4.17
CA GLU A 97 -11.83 10.13 -3.18
C GLU A 97 -12.65 8.99 -3.82
N ARG A 98 -13.22 9.23 -5.00
CA ARG A 98 -13.86 8.24 -5.88
C ARG A 98 -13.62 8.65 -7.34
N MET A 99 -13.20 7.69 -8.16
CA MET A 99 -13.35 7.75 -9.62
C MET A 99 -14.63 7.05 -10.03
#